data_AF-A0A967M317-F1
#
_entry.id   AF-A0A967M317-F1
#
_cell.length_a   1.000
_cell.length_b   1.000
_cell.length_c   1.000
_cell.angle_alpha   90.00
_cell.angle_beta   90.00
_cell.angle_gamma   90.00
#
_symmetry.space_group_name_H-M   'P 1'
#
loop_
_entity.id
_entity.type
_entity.pdbx_description
1 polymer ?
#
loop_
_entity_poly.entity_id
_entity_poly.type
_entity_poly.pdbx_seq_one_letter_code
_entity_poly.pdbx_strand_id
1 'polypeptide(L)'
;MHRLITAFVILAILLPALPAAAAPRVDTTQREFDFGRIFQGDKVRHAFEFTNAGDATLNVEKVRTSCGCTAALVSSEAIAPGDRGKIS
;
A
#
# COMPACT_ATOMS: atom_id res chain seq x y z
N MET A 1 9.22 43.92 24.40
CA MET A 1 9.30 43.17 23.14
C MET A 1 10.13 41.89 23.25
N HIS A 2 11.33 41.90 23.85
CA HIS A 2 12.14 40.69 24.07
C HIS A 2 11.45 39.60 24.92
N ARG A 3 10.74 39.98 26.00
CA ARG A 3 10.04 39.03 26.88
C ARG A 3 8.90 38.25 26.21
N LEU A 4 8.29 38.82 25.17
CA LEU A 4 7.24 38.17 24.38
C LEU A 4 7.84 37.20 23.35
N ILE A 5 8.99 37.57 22.75
CA ILE A 5 9.72 36.71 21.80
C ILE A 5 10.26 35.47 22.52
N THR A 6 10.84 35.63 23.72
CA THR A 6 11.32 34.50 24.52
C THR A 6 10.18 33.56 24.95
N ALA A 7 9.01 34.09 25.31
CA ALA A 7 7.85 33.28 25.67
C ALA A 7 7.30 32.47 24.47
N PHE A 8 7.33 33.05 23.26
CA PHE A 8 6.86 32.39 22.05
C PHE A 8 7.81 31.28 21.56
N VAL A 9 9.12 31.48 21.69
CA VAL A 9 10.14 30.47 21.36
C VAL A 9 10.08 29.29 22.33
N ILE A 10 9.86 29.53 23.62
CA ILE A 10 9.70 28.46 24.61
C ILE A 10 8.42 27.64 24.35
N LEU A 11 7.32 28.29 23.96
CA LEU A 11 6.06 27.60 23.62
C LEU A 11 6.18 26.72 22.37
N ALA A 12 6.96 27.15 21.37
CA ALA A 12 7.22 26.36 20.17
C ALA A 12 8.13 25.14 20.43
N ILE A 13 9.07 25.25 21.38
CA ILE A 13 9.97 24.16 21.78
C ILE A 13 9.25 23.10 22.64
N LEU A 14 8.21 23.51 23.39
CA LEU A 14 7.40 22.64 24.24
C LEU A 14 6.22 21.99 23.50
N LEU A 15 6.00 22.29 22.21
CA LEU A 15 4.97 21.63 21.43
C LEU A 15 5.42 20.19 21.11
N PRO A 16 4.79 19.15 21.68
CA PRO A 16 5.16 17.78 21.35
C PRO A 16 4.88 17.56 19.86
N ALA A 17 5.88 17.06 19.13
CA ALA A 17 5.66 16.58 17.77
C ALA A 17 4.59 15.48 17.83
N LEU A 18 3.45 15.70 17.18
CA LEU A 18 2.42 14.67 17.07
C LEU A 18 3.06 13.48 16.33
N PRO A 19 3.05 12.27 16.92
CA PRO A 19 3.51 11.10 16.20
C PRO A 19 2.65 10.93 14.94
N ALA A 20 3.31 10.63 13.82
CA ALA A 20 2.61 10.30 12.59
C ALA A 20 1.71 9.08 12.86
N ALA A 21 0.47 9.13 12.36
CA ALA A 21 -0.45 8.00 12.50
C ALA A 21 0.07 6.80 11.69
N ALA A 22 0.03 5.62 12.30
CA ALA A 22 0.36 4.38 11.61
C ALA A 22 -0.57 4.18 10.41
N ALA A 23 -0.01 3.79 9.27
CA ALA A 23 -0.72 3.66 8.01
C ALA A 23 -0.19 2.47 7.19
N PRO A 24 -1.09 1.73 6.52
CA PRO A 24 -0.66 0.68 5.60
C PRO A 24 -0.07 1.30 4.32
N ARG A 25 0.91 0.62 3.71
CA ARG A 25 1.52 1.06 2.44
C ARG A 25 1.79 -0.13 1.54
N VAL A 26 1.17 -0.14 0.35
CA VAL A 26 1.50 -1.14 -0.68
C VAL A 26 2.83 -0.78 -1.34
N ASP A 27 3.73 -1.75 -1.43
CA ASP A 27 4.89 -1.69 -2.31
C ASP A 27 4.92 -2.88 -3.26
N THR A 28 5.29 -2.64 -4.52
CA THR A 28 5.41 -3.69 -5.54
C THR A 28 6.47 -3.30 -6.56
N THR A 29 7.27 -4.30 -6.96
CA THR A 29 8.32 -4.15 -7.96
C THR A 29 7.81 -4.33 -9.38
N GLN A 30 6.64 -4.95 -9.56
CA GLN A 30 6.08 -5.25 -10.88
C GLN A 30 4.62 -4.80 -10.95
N ARG A 31 4.37 -3.81 -11.80
CA ARG A 31 3.02 -3.28 -12.05
C ARG A 31 2.40 -3.79 -13.34
N GLU A 32 3.21 -4.35 -14.22
CA GLU A 32 2.82 -4.76 -15.56
C GLU A 32 3.43 -6.11 -15.89
N PHE A 33 2.68 -6.90 -16.64
CA PHE A 33 3.11 -8.17 -17.19
C PHE A 33 2.50 -8.33 -18.57
N ASP A 34 3.35 -8.60 -19.56
CA ASP A 34 2.93 -8.88 -20.93
C ASP A 34 2.94 -10.40 -21.14
N PHE A 35 1.75 -10.98 -21.41
CA PHE A 35 1.62 -12.39 -21.76
C PHE A 35 2.18 -12.72 -23.15
N GLY A 36 2.51 -11.69 -23.95
CA GLY A 36 2.98 -11.83 -25.31
C GLY A 36 1.88 -12.36 -26.23
N ARG A 37 2.28 -13.24 -27.16
CA ARG A 37 1.34 -13.88 -28.09
C ARG A 37 0.72 -15.10 -27.42
N ILE A 38 -0.61 -15.09 -27.29
CA ILE A 38 -1.42 -16.20 -26.77
C ILE A 38 -2.45 -16.61 -27.81
N PHE A 39 -2.89 -17.87 -27.78
CA PHE A 39 -3.99 -18.32 -28.64
C PHE A 39 -5.34 -17.98 -28.03
N GLN A 40 -6.35 -17.81 -28.89
CA GLN A 40 -7.71 -17.58 -28.43
C GLN A 40 -8.20 -18.78 -27.62
N GLY A 41 -8.69 -18.52 -26.40
CA GLY A 41 -9.16 -19.56 -25.48
C GLY A 41 -8.10 -20.05 -24.49
N ASP A 42 -6.84 -19.64 -24.64
CA ASP A 42 -5.79 -19.95 -23.66
C ASP A 42 -6.11 -19.34 -22.30
N LYS A 43 -5.90 -20.14 -21.26
CA LYS A 43 -5.98 -19.70 -19.86
C LYS A 43 -4.58 -19.38 -19.38
N VAL A 44 -4.20 -18.11 -19.47
CA VAL A 44 -2.95 -17.62 -18.91
C VAL A 44 -3.14 -17.12 -17.48
N ARG A 45 -2.08 -17.19 -16.67
CA ARG A 45 -2.07 -16.77 -15.28
C ARG A 45 -0.78 -16.02 -14.98
N HIS A 46 -0.89 -14.99 -14.16
CA HIS A 46 0.26 -14.31 -13.58
C HIS A 46 -0.09 -13.91 -12.15
N ALA A 47 0.91 -13.85 -11.27
CA ALA A 47 0.73 -13.40 -9.91
C ALA A 47 1.58 -12.17 -9.67
N PHE A 48 0.93 -11.06 -9.30
CA PHE A 48 1.60 -9.84 -8.88
C PHE A 48 1.84 -9.90 -7.38
N GLU A 49 3.11 -9.90 -6.98
CA GLU A 49 3.50 -9.82 -5.57
C GLU A 49 3.52 -8.37 -5.09
N PHE A 50 3.06 -8.15 -3.86
CA PHE A 50 3.16 -6.88 -3.18
C PHE A 50 3.52 -7.10 -1.72
N THR A 51 4.06 -6.07 -1.07
CA THR A 51 4.46 -6.07 0.34
C THR A 51 3.71 -4.94 1.05
N ASN A 52 3.29 -5.17 2.29
CA ASN A 52 2.88 -4.07 3.16
C ASN A 52 4.14 -3.43 3.78
N ALA A 53 4.63 -2.35 3.16
CA ALA A 53 5.77 -1.57 3.62
C ALA A 53 5.39 -0.49 4.65
N GLY A 54 4.14 -0.49 5.12
CA GLY A 54 3.66 0.41 6.17
C GLY A 54 3.87 -0.16 7.56
N ASP A 55 3.31 0.53 8.55
CA ASP A 55 3.37 0.18 9.98
C ASP A 55 1.98 -0.13 10.57
N ALA A 56 0.96 -0.22 9.72
CA ALA A 56 -0.37 -0.75 10.06
C ALA A 56 -0.81 -1.85 9.08
N THR A 57 -1.75 -2.70 9.49
CA THR A 57 -2.29 -3.78 8.65
C THR A 57 -2.92 -3.23 7.37
N LEU A 58 -2.54 -3.80 6.24
CA LEU A 58 -3.12 -3.51 4.94
C LEU A 58 -4.31 -4.44 4.70
N ASN A 59 -5.51 -3.85 4.64
CA ASN A 59 -6.74 -4.58 4.31
C ASN A 59 -7.08 -4.39 2.83
N VAL A 60 -7.26 -5.48 2.10
CA VAL A 60 -7.70 -5.49 0.70
C VAL A 60 -9.22 -5.62 0.68
N GLU A 61 -9.92 -4.49 0.58
CA GLU A 61 -11.38 -4.47 0.59
C GLU A 61 -12.00 -5.04 -0.70
N LYS A 62 -11.31 -4.85 -1.84
CA LYS A 62 -11.83 -5.25 -3.13
C LYS A 62 -10.77 -5.38 -4.20
N VAL A 63 -10.93 -6.40 -5.04
CA VAL A 63 -10.17 -6.56 -6.29
C VAL A 63 -11.10 -6.27 -7.47
N ARG A 64 -10.62 -5.47 -8.43
CA ARG A 64 -11.39 -5.04 -9.60
C ARG A 64 -10.61 -5.33 -10.88
N THR A 65 -11.30 -5.86 -11.88
CA THR A 65 -10.78 -6.03 -13.24
C THR A 65 -11.51 -5.10 -14.19
N SER A 66 -10.83 -4.66 -15.25
CA SER A 66 -11.41 -3.78 -16.28
C SER A 66 -12.14 -4.55 -17.39
N CYS A 67 -11.78 -5.82 -17.63
CA CYS A 67 -12.44 -6.73 -18.56
C CYS A 67 -13.25 -7.79 -17.81
N GLY A 68 -14.49 -8.04 -18.23
CA GLY A 68 -15.30 -9.15 -17.69
C GLY A 68 -14.75 -10.55 -18.00
N CYS A 69 -13.74 -10.63 -18.87
CA CYS A 69 -13.01 -11.85 -19.20
C CYS A 69 -11.91 -12.21 -18.19
N THR A 70 -11.51 -11.27 -17.32
CA THR A 70 -10.42 -11.43 -16.36
C THR A 70 -10.98 -11.72 -14.98
N ALA A 71 -10.54 -12.83 -14.39
CA ALA A 71 -10.72 -13.13 -12.97
C ALA A 71 -9.49 -12.68 -12.19
N ALA A 72 -9.69 -12.16 -10.98
CA ALA A 72 -8.60 -11.78 -10.09
C ALA A 72 -8.95 -12.17 -8.64
N LEU A 73 -7.98 -12.77 -7.95
CA LEU A 73 -8.06 -13.23 -6.57
C LEU A 73 -6.89 -12.65 -5.79
N VAL A 74 -7.09 -12.37 -4.51
CA VAL A 74 -6.03 -11.96 -3.57
C VAL A 74 -5.70 -13.12 -2.63
N SER A 75 -4.43 -13.30 -2.29
CA SER A 75 -3.98 -14.38 -1.41
C SER A 75 -4.43 -14.22 0.05
N SER A 76 -4.63 -12.99 0.51
CA SER A 76 -5.15 -12.65 1.83
C SER A 76 -5.82 -11.28 1.77
N GLU A 77 -6.89 -11.10 2.53
CA GLU A 77 -7.56 -9.79 2.67
C GLU A 77 -6.91 -8.91 3.74
N ALA A 78 -6.06 -9.46 4.61
CA ALA A 78 -5.33 -8.73 5.64
C ALA A 78 -3.84 -9.10 5.61
N ILE A 79 -2.98 -8.10 5.43
CA ILE A 79 -1.53 -8.27 5.29
C ILE A 79 -0.86 -7.44 6.39
N ALA A 80 -0.18 -8.12 7.32
CA ALA A 80 0.51 -7.45 8.42
C ALA A 80 1.70 -6.60 7.91
N PRO A 81 2.17 -5.60 8.69
CA PRO A 81 3.40 -4.88 8.36
C PRO A 81 4.58 -5.80 8.07
N GLY A 82 5.24 -5.59 6.93
CA GLY A 82 6.37 -6.40 6.44
C GLY A 82 5.98 -7.66 5.66
N ASP A 83 4.73 -8.11 5.74
CA ASP A 83 4.28 -9.31 5.05
C ASP A 83 3.96 -9.07 3.57
N ARG A 84 3.94 -10.17 2.81
CA ARG A 84 3.66 -10.17 1.38
C ARG A 84 2.29 -10.75 1.05
N GLY A 85 1.67 -10.18 0.03
CA GLY A 85 0.47 -10.70 -0.60
C GLY A 85 0.65 -10.90 -2.11
N LYS A 86 -0.31 -11.60 -2.73
CA LYS A 86 -0.35 -11.84 -4.18
C LYS A 86 -1.73 -11.54 -4.73
N ILE A 87 -1.79 -10.97 -5.94
CA ILE A 87 -3.00 -10.85 -6.76
C ILE A 87 -2.80 -11.65 -8.05
N SER A 88 -3.76 -12.51 -8.41
CA SER A 88 -3.68 -13.37 -9.60
C SER A 88 -5.01 -13.57 -10.31
#